data_AF-A0A8R7TET2-F1
#
_entry.id   AF-A0A8R7TET2-F1
#
_cell.length_a   1.000
_cell.length_b   1.000
_cell.length_c   1.000
_cell.angle_alpha   90.00
_cell.angle_beta   90.00
_cell.angle_gamma   90.00
#
_symmetry.space_group_name_H-M   'P 1'
#
loop_
_entity.id
_entity.type
_entity.pdbx_description
1 polymer ?
#
loop_
_entity_poly.entity_id
_entity_poly.type
_entity_poly.pdbx_seq_one_letter_code
_entity_poly.pdbx_strand_id
1 'polypeptide(L)'
;MAPCSHAERVSDIAFCNGELYGLTAYSTEGLIRYEIDVDSDGMPVVTAAHRLAIERRDGAGFRDDLVTYVSYLFELRGKPAMAVKARWSRNHEPSFGVFELVSTNTDDVYKWVEVTSLGDYALFVGPMTSCKVARVSVAGPGGVQANHIYYLNH
;
A
#
# COMPACT_ATOMS: atom_id res chain seq x y z
N MET A 1 -16.78 21.59 1.82
CA MET A 1 -15.97 20.50 2.40
C MET A 1 -16.63 20.06 3.69
N ALA A 2 -17.09 18.80 3.76
CA ALA A 2 -17.72 18.27 4.96
C ALA A 2 -16.64 17.66 5.87
N PRO A 3 -16.63 17.95 7.19
CA PRO A 3 -15.75 17.27 8.13
C PRO A 3 -16.16 15.79 8.20
N CYS A 4 -15.21 14.89 8.00
CA CYS A 4 -15.45 13.45 8.03
C CYS A 4 -15.75 12.99 9.46
N SER A 5 -16.98 12.61 9.76
CA SER A 5 -17.47 12.27 11.11
C SER A 5 -17.55 10.77 11.42
N HIS A 6 -16.72 9.94 10.79
CA HIS A 6 -16.40 8.59 11.29
C HIS A 6 -14.88 8.45 11.16
N ALA A 7 -14.19 8.16 12.26
CA ALA A 7 -12.77 7.82 12.23
C ALA A 7 -12.61 6.55 11.36
N GLU A 8 -12.31 6.75 10.08
CA GLU A 8 -11.99 5.66 9.17
C GLU A 8 -10.83 4.88 9.77
N ARG A 9 -11.01 3.57 9.91
CA ARG A 9 -9.93 2.71 10.38
C ARG A 9 -8.87 2.66 9.30
N VAL A 10 -7.69 3.16 9.60
CA VAL A 10 -6.49 2.98 8.79
C VAL A 10 -5.88 1.61 9.14
N SER A 11 -5.64 0.77 8.14
CA SER A 11 -5.01 -0.55 8.33
C SER A 11 -3.49 -0.50 8.24
N ASP A 12 -2.95 0.44 7.48
CA ASP A 12 -1.50 0.62 7.30
C ASP A 12 -1.16 2.06 6.88
N ILE A 13 0.08 2.49 7.08
CA ILE A 13 0.57 3.83 6.73
C ILE A 13 1.92 3.77 6.04
N ALA A 14 2.18 4.71 5.14
CA ALA A 14 3.50 4.86 4.53
C ALA A 14 3.79 6.32 4.20
N PHE A 15 5.06 6.72 4.34
CA PHE A 15 5.56 7.95 3.74
C PHE A 15 5.97 7.66 2.30
N CYS A 16 5.36 8.37 1.35
CA CYS A 16 5.69 8.29 -0.07
C CYS A 16 6.09 9.68 -0.55
N ASN A 17 7.34 9.84 -1.00
CA ASN A 17 7.88 11.13 -1.45
C ASN A 17 7.66 12.30 -0.46
N GLY A 18 7.75 12.02 0.84
CA GLY A 18 7.57 13.01 1.91
C GLY A 18 6.12 13.26 2.34
N GLU A 19 5.13 12.74 1.62
CA GLU A 19 3.71 12.81 2.00
C GLU A 19 3.30 11.55 2.80
N LEU A 20 2.51 11.72 3.86
CA LEU A 20 1.98 10.61 4.65
C LEU A 20 0.66 10.13 4.07
N TYR A 21 0.59 8.82 3.82
CA TYR A 21 -0.61 8.16 3.35
C TYR A 21 -1.08 7.09 4.33
N GLY A 22 -2.40 6.92 4.44
CA GLY A 22 -3.04 5.83 5.16
C GLY A 22 -3.92 5.01 4.23
N LEU A 23 -3.78 3.69 4.30
CA LEU A 23 -4.65 2.74 3.63
C LEU A 23 -5.89 2.48 4.49
N THR A 24 -7.08 2.68 3.93
CA THR A 24 -8.32 2.41 4.66
C THR A 24 -8.52 0.91 4.82
N ALA A 25 -8.86 0.46 6.02
CA ALA A 25 -9.24 -0.91 6.30
C ALA A 25 -10.52 -1.30 5.53
N TYR A 26 -10.72 -2.61 5.35
CA TYR A 26 -11.86 -3.22 4.67
C TYR A 26 -11.86 -3.02 3.13
N SER A 27 -12.97 -3.36 2.49
CA SER A 27 -13.13 -3.60 1.04
C SER A 27 -13.04 -2.36 0.14
N THR A 28 -12.67 -1.19 0.70
CA THR A 28 -12.62 0.05 -0.06
C THR A 28 -11.29 0.27 -0.74
N GLU A 29 -10.18 -0.32 -0.25
CA GLU A 29 -8.82 -0.09 -0.78
C GLU A 29 -8.53 1.41 -1.01
N GLY A 30 -9.15 2.23 -0.17
CA GLY A 30 -9.11 3.69 -0.22
C GLY A 30 -7.80 4.19 0.35
N LEU A 31 -7.41 5.38 -0.07
CA LEU A 31 -6.21 6.04 0.42
C LEU A 31 -6.58 7.42 0.97
N ILE A 32 -6.02 7.72 2.14
CA ILE A 32 -6.11 9.02 2.78
C ILE A 32 -4.72 9.64 2.68
N ARG A 33 -4.63 10.86 2.16
CA ARG A 33 -3.44 11.70 2.25
C ARG A 33 -3.56 12.63 3.45
N TYR A 34 -2.55 12.63 4.30
CA TYR A 34 -2.50 13.48 5.48
C TYR A 34 -1.61 14.70 5.25
N GLU A 35 -2.07 15.86 5.72
CA GLU A 35 -1.23 17.04 5.88
C GLU A 35 -0.67 17.05 7.29
N ILE A 36 0.64 17.23 7.41
CA ILE A 36 1.36 17.32 8.67
C ILE A 36 1.95 18.72 8.75
N ASP A 37 1.67 19.42 9.84
CA ASP A 37 2.29 20.70 10.18
C ASP A 37 2.95 20.58 11.56
N VAL A 38 3.47 21.69 12.08
CA VAL A 38 4.14 21.77 13.37
C VAL A 38 3.30 22.62 14.32
N ASP A 39 3.04 22.10 15.51
CA ASP A 39 2.33 22.85 16.56
C ASP A 39 3.23 23.86 17.28
N SER A 40 2.70 24.56 18.29
CA SER A 40 3.44 25.56 19.06
C SER A 40 4.65 24.98 19.82
N ASP A 41 4.65 23.68 20.09
CA ASP A 41 5.72 22.99 20.82
C ASP A 41 6.78 22.40 19.88
N GLY A 42 6.65 22.63 18.57
CA GLY A 42 7.56 22.08 17.58
C GLY A 42 7.25 20.62 17.21
N MET A 43 6.09 20.10 17.59
CA MET A 43 5.73 18.69 17.37
C MET A 43 4.92 18.51 16.07
N PRO A 44 5.19 17.46 15.28
CA PRO A 44 4.43 17.19 14.07
C PRO A 44 3.00 16.76 14.42
N VAL A 45 2.02 17.46 13.86
CA VAL A 45 0.60 17.20 14.05
C VAL A 45 -0.11 17.07 12.70
N VAL A 46 -1.02 16.10 12.59
CA VAL A 46 -1.89 15.98 11.43
C VAL A 46 -2.92 17.12 11.46
N THR A 47 -2.89 18.00 10.46
CA THR A 47 -3.80 19.16 10.37
C THR A 47 -4.99 18.91 9.44
N ALA A 48 -4.83 18.06 8.43
CA ALA A 48 -5.89 17.67 7.53
C ALA A 48 -5.75 16.21 7.05
N ALA A 49 -6.87 15.65 6.61
CA ALA A 49 -6.95 14.32 6.03
C ALA A 49 -7.85 14.37 4.78
N HIS A 50 -7.27 14.02 3.63
CA HIS A 50 -7.92 14.09 2.33
C HIS A 50 -8.10 12.70 1.75
N ARG A 51 -9.35 12.28 1.56
CA ARG A 51 -9.67 11.02 0.88
C ARG A 51 -9.41 11.16 -0.61
N LEU A 52 -8.62 10.25 -1.15
CA LEU A 52 -8.42 10.16 -2.59
C LEU A 52 -9.59 9.40 -3.22
N ALA A 53 -10.10 9.90 -4.34
CA ALA A 53 -11.07 9.16 -5.14
C ALA A 53 -10.34 8.03 -5.86
N ILE A 54 -10.56 6.79 -5.43
CA ILE A 54 -9.94 5.59 -6.02
C ILE A 54 -10.99 4.79 -6.77
N GLU A 55 -10.79 4.60 -8.08
CA GLU A 55 -11.54 3.65 -8.89
C GLU A 55 -11.33 2.23 -8.36
N ARG A 56 -12.42 1.48 -8.26
CA ARG A 56 -12.33 0.06 -7.92
C ARG A 56 -11.50 -0.65 -9.00
N ARG A 57 -10.63 -1.57 -8.57
CA ARG A 57 -9.86 -2.40 -9.50
C ARG A 57 -10.78 -3.16 -10.46
N ASP A 58 -10.48 -3.09 -11.75
CA ASP A 58 -11.13 -3.90 -12.78
C ASP A 58 -10.70 -5.36 -12.63
N GLY A 59 -11.65 -6.28 -12.39
CA GLY A 59 -11.34 -7.69 -12.17
C GLY A 59 -12.38 -8.38 -11.30
N ALA A 60 -13.38 -8.98 -11.94
CA ALA A 60 -14.36 -9.85 -11.30
C ALA A 60 -13.65 -11.06 -10.66
N GLY A 61 -13.61 -11.07 -9.33
CA GLY A 61 -13.04 -12.16 -8.52
C GLY A 61 -12.98 -11.84 -7.02
N PHE A 62 -12.98 -10.54 -6.67
CA PHE A 62 -13.05 -10.07 -5.28
C PHE A 62 -14.49 -9.70 -4.85
N ARG A 63 -15.50 -10.18 -5.59
CA ARG A 63 -16.89 -10.09 -5.14
C ARG A 63 -17.12 -11.21 -4.13
N ASP A 64 -17.44 -10.78 -2.91
CA ASP A 64 -18.31 -11.50 -1.98
C ASP A 64 -17.69 -12.45 -0.93
N ASP A 65 -16.46 -12.20 -0.46
CA ASP A 65 -16.06 -12.78 0.83
C ASP A 65 -15.32 -11.77 1.72
N LEU A 66 -16.05 -11.34 2.74
CA LEU A 66 -15.81 -10.24 3.68
C LEU A 66 -14.69 -10.50 4.70
N VAL A 67 -13.81 -11.47 4.47
CA VAL A 67 -12.93 -12.00 5.53
C VAL A 67 -11.48 -12.04 5.06
N THR A 68 -10.69 -11.05 5.51
CA THR A 68 -9.21 -11.03 5.55
C THR A 68 -8.46 -10.78 4.23
N TYR A 69 -8.64 -9.60 3.61
CA TYR A 69 -7.58 -9.03 2.78
C TYR A 69 -6.59 -8.33 3.70
N VAL A 70 -5.38 -8.88 3.82
CA VAL A 70 -4.26 -8.13 4.37
C VAL A 70 -3.59 -7.43 3.21
N SER A 71 -3.64 -6.10 3.26
CA SER A 71 -3.01 -5.21 2.30
C SER A 71 -2.00 -4.36 3.04
N TYR A 72 -0.79 -4.28 2.50
CA TYR A 72 0.30 -3.50 3.08
C TYR A 72 0.61 -2.33 2.17
N LEU A 73 0.71 -1.13 2.75
CA LEU A 73 1.06 0.09 2.04
C LEU A 73 2.57 0.33 2.13
N PHE A 74 3.19 0.67 1.01
CA PHE A 74 4.61 1.01 0.97
C PHE A 74 4.91 2.00 -0.16
N GLU A 75 6.09 2.59 -0.09
CA GLU A 75 6.62 3.43 -1.16
C GLU A 75 7.34 2.56 -2.21
N LEU A 76 6.98 2.77 -3.47
CA LEU A 76 7.67 2.20 -4.63
C LEU A 76 7.93 3.31 -5.65
N ARG A 77 9.20 3.64 -5.89
CA ARG A 77 9.66 4.61 -6.90
C ARG A 77 9.02 5.99 -6.76
N GLY A 78 8.89 6.45 -5.53
CA GLY A 78 8.29 7.72 -5.13
C GLY A 78 6.77 7.70 -5.04
N LYS A 79 6.11 6.56 -5.26
CA LYS A 79 4.64 6.48 -5.30
C LYS A 79 4.08 5.53 -4.24
N PRO A 80 2.84 5.76 -3.78
CA PRO A 80 2.11 4.76 -3.01
C PRO A 80 1.93 3.48 -3.82
N ALA A 81 2.28 2.36 -3.22
CA ALA A 81 2.05 1.02 -3.72
C ALA A 81 1.51 0.13 -2.60
N MET A 82 0.77 -0.90 -2.97
CA MET A 82 0.27 -1.88 -2.01
C MET A 82 0.56 -3.31 -2.44
N ALA A 83 0.86 -4.18 -1.47
CA ALA A 83 0.88 -5.62 -1.65
C ALA A 83 -0.40 -6.19 -1.06
N VAL A 84 -1.16 -6.90 -1.90
CA VAL A 84 -2.41 -7.53 -1.52
C VAL A 84 -2.21 -9.03 -1.51
N LYS A 85 -2.52 -9.68 -0.40
CA LYS A 85 -2.49 -11.14 -0.31
C LYS A 85 -3.57 -11.75 -1.21
N ALA A 86 -3.19 -12.58 -2.17
CA ALA A 86 -4.14 -13.35 -2.97
C ALA A 86 -4.74 -14.50 -2.11
N ARG A 87 -5.99 -14.86 -2.41
CA ARG A 87 -6.79 -15.80 -1.59
C ARG A 87 -6.08 -17.16 -1.44
N TRP A 88 -6.15 -17.73 -0.24
CA TRP A 88 -5.77 -19.12 0.03
C TRP A 88 -6.48 -20.07 -0.94
N SER A 89 -5.70 -20.89 -1.62
CA SER A 89 -6.11 -22.29 -1.83
C SER A 89 -5.39 -23.12 -0.77
N ARG A 90 -6.03 -24.16 -0.24
CA ARG A 90 -5.47 -25.01 0.84
C ARG A 90 -4.13 -25.69 0.49
N ASN A 91 -3.68 -25.61 -0.77
CA ASN A 91 -2.54 -26.35 -1.30
C ASN A 91 -1.48 -25.45 -1.99
N HIS A 92 -1.58 -24.12 -1.88
CA HIS A 92 -0.62 -23.22 -2.55
C HIS A 92 0.05 -22.26 -1.56
N GLU A 93 1.32 -21.98 -1.83
CA GLU A 93 2.07 -20.92 -1.15
C GLU A 93 1.33 -19.58 -1.26
N PRO A 94 1.38 -18.73 -0.23
CA PRO A 94 0.81 -17.40 -0.30
C PRO A 94 1.43 -16.65 -1.49
N SER A 95 0.61 -16.07 -2.36
CA SER A 95 1.07 -15.15 -3.39
C SER A 95 0.57 -13.74 -3.10
N PHE A 96 1.43 -12.74 -3.27
CA PHE A 96 1.05 -11.33 -3.21
C PHE A 96 0.94 -10.76 -4.62
N GLY A 97 -0.16 -10.06 -4.89
CA GLY A 97 -0.24 -9.13 -6.01
C GLY A 97 0.26 -7.76 -5.56
N VAL A 98 1.08 -7.10 -6.37
CA VAL A 98 1.58 -5.74 -6.09
C VAL A 98 0.87 -4.75 -7.00
N PHE A 99 0.44 -3.62 -6.45
CA PHE A 99 -0.27 -2.58 -7.17
C PHE A 99 0.35 -1.21 -6.89
N GLU A 100 0.52 -0.39 -7.92
CA GLU A 100 0.97 1.00 -7.81
C GLU A 100 -0.21 1.94 -8.02
N LEU A 101 -0.23 3.06 -7.29
CA LEU A 101 -1.23 4.11 -7.47
C LEU A 101 -0.91 4.93 -8.73
N VAL A 102 -1.89 5.03 -9.62
CA VAL A 102 -1.78 5.81 -10.86
C VAL A 102 -2.94 6.79 -10.94
N SER A 103 -2.66 8.05 -11.26
CA SER A 103 -3.68 9.06 -11.57
C SER A 103 -4.36 8.72 -12.90
N THR A 104 -5.68 8.84 -12.96
CA THR A 104 -6.44 8.67 -14.21
C THR A 104 -6.42 9.97 -15.00
N ASN A 105 -6.92 9.95 -16.24
CA ASN A 105 -6.97 11.15 -17.10
C ASN A 105 -7.93 12.26 -16.59
N THR A 106 -8.56 12.03 -15.43
CA THR A 106 -9.41 13.01 -14.75
C THR A 106 -8.67 13.50 -13.53
N ASP A 107 -8.58 14.81 -13.35
CA ASP A 107 -7.92 15.40 -12.19
C ASP A 107 -8.51 14.82 -10.88
N ASP A 108 -7.62 14.45 -9.97
CA ASP A 108 -7.91 13.92 -8.62
C ASP A 108 -8.61 12.55 -8.53
N VAL A 109 -8.69 11.79 -9.63
CA VAL A 109 -9.12 10.39 -9.60
C VAL A 109 -7.91 9.47 -9.81
N TYR A 110 -7.84 8.41 -9.00
CA TYR A 110 -6.74 7.45 -9.00
C TYR A 110 -7.25 6.03 -9.20
N LYS A 111 -6.35 5.12 -9.59
CA LYS A 111 -6.62 3.68 -9.62
C LYS A 111 -5.38 2.89 -9.23
N TRP A 112 -5.61 1.69 -8.73
CA TRP A 112 -4.57 0.72 -8.46
C TRP A 112 -4.28 -0.10 -9.72
N VAL A 113 -3.03 -0.08 -10.18
CA VAL A 113 -2.58 -0.85 -11.36
C VAL A 113 -1.60 -1.92 -10.93
N GLU A 114 -1.84 -3.17 -11.36
CA GLU A 114 -0.95 -4.28 -11.04
C GLU A 114 0.46 -4.04 -11.60
N VAL A 115 1.46 -4.27 -10.76
CA VAL A 115 2.88 -4.17 -11.10
C VAL A 115 3.41 -5.59 -11.30
N THR A 116 3.87 -5.87 -12.52
CA THR A 116 4.47 -7.15 -12.88
C THR A 116 5.99 -7.20 -12.62
N SER A 117 6.61 -6.06 -12.31
CA SER A 117 8.05 -5.95 -12.03
C SER A 117 8.39 -4.87 -11.00
N LEU A 118 9.01 -5.28 -9.89
CA LEU A 118 9.59 -4.39 -8.89
C LEU A 118 10.90 -3.76 -9.38
N GLY A 119 11.51 -4.25 -10.48
CA GLY A 119 12.76 -3.72 -11.02
C GLY A 119 13.90 -3.90 -10.02
N ASP A 120 14.63 -2.83 -9.70
CA ASP A 120 15.78 -2.86 -8.77
C ASP A 120 15.38 -2.98 -7.29
N TYR A 121 14.16 -3.43 -7.00
CA TYR A 121 13.61 -3.51 -5.65
C TYR A 121 13.26 -4.94 -5.29
N ALA A 122 13.38 -5.25 -4.00
CA ALA A 122 12.86 -6.46 -3.38
C ALA A 122 11.82 -6.08 -2.33
N LEU A 123 10.73 -6.85 -2.28
CA LEU A 123 9.67 -6.69 -1.29
C LEU A 123 9.75 -7.83 -0.29
N PHE A 124 9.86 -7.51 1.00
CA PHE A 124 9.80 -8.47 2.09
C PHE A 124 8.43 -8.39 2.72
N VAL A 125 7.72 -9.51 2.79
CA VAL A 125 6.37 -9.57 3.36
C VAL A 125 6.37 -10.52 4.55
N GLY A 126 6.00 -9.96 5.70
CA GLY A 126 5.80 -10.70 6.93
C GLY A 126 4.50 -11.50 6.93
N PRO A 127 4.36 -12.46 7.87
CA PRO A 127 3.25 -13.40 7.86
C PRO A 127 1.92 -12.78 8.28
N MET A 128 1.92 -11.64 8.99
CA MET A 128 0.70 -11.06 9.57
C MET A 128 0.56 -9.55 9.41
N THR A 129 1.60 -8.73 9.59
CA THR A 129 1.38 -7.28 9.81
C THR A 129 2.45 -6.33 9.24
N SER A 130 3.42 -6.82 8.47
CA SER A 130 4.47 -5.94 7.98
C SER A 130 4.88 -6.27 6.55
N CYS A 131 5.21 -5.23 5.81
CA CYS A 131 6.00 -5.36 4.61
C CYS A 131 7.14 -4.33 4.64
N LYS A 132 8.19 -4.59 3.87
CA LYS A 132 9.27 -3.62 3.67
C LYS A 132 9.81 -3.75 2.27
N VAL A 133 9.95 -2.61 1.59
CA VAL A 133 10.66 -2.53 0.32
C VAL A 133 12.11 -2.15 0.57
N ALA A 134 13.01 -2.81 -0.16
CA ALA A 134 14.42 -2.47 -0.18
C ALA A 134 14.90 -2.33 -1.63
N ARG A 135 15.70 -1.30 -1.89
CA ARG A 135 16.42 -1.18 -3.16
C ARG A 135 17.61 -2.14 -3.14
N VAL A 136 17.69 -2.99 -4.14
CA VAL A 136 18.75 -3.98 -4.32
C VAL A 136 19.83 -3.39 -5.21
N SER A 137 21.04 -3.24 -4.67
CA SER A 137 22.22 -2.93 -5.47
C SER A 137 22.78 -4.21 -6.07
N VAL A 138 23.20 -4.17 -7.34
CA VAL A 138 23.74 -5.32 -8.10
C VAL A 138 25.01 -5.93 -7.45
N ALA A 139 25.61 -5.24 -6.48
CA ALA A 139 26.86 -5.62 -5.81
C ALA A 139 26.73 -5.84 -4.29
N GLY A 140 25.51 -5.90 -3.73
CA GLY A 140 25.31 -6.02 -2.29
C GLY A 140 25.64 -7.43 -1.74
N PRO A 141 26.39 -7.56 -0.63
CA PRO A 141 26.54 -8.84 0.06
C PRO A 141 25.17 -9.27 0.64
N GLY A 142 24.76 -10.51 0.41
CA GLY A 142 23.57 -11.08 1.03
C GLY A 142 22.62 -11.89 0.13
N GLY A 143 22.88 -11.97 -1.18
CA GLY A 143 22.12 -12.83 -2.10
C GLY A 143 20.67 -12.39 -2.33
N VAL A 144 20.31 -11.16 -1.93
CA VAL A 144 18.99 -10.58 -2.21
C VAL A 144 18.89 -10.29 -3.70
N GLN A 145 17.86 -10.82 -4.33
CA GLN A 145 17.57 -10.69 -5.74
C GLN A 145 16.64 -9.49 -5.97
N ALA A 146 17.00 -8.64 -6.93
CA ALA A 146 16.12 -7.61 -7.45
C ALA A 146 14.89 -8.25 -8.13
N ASN A 147 13.78 -7.53 -8.17
CA ASN A 147 12.53 -8.00 -8.75
C ASN A 147 11.98 -9.27 -8.09
N HIS A 148 12.07 -9.35 -6.76
CA HIS A 148 11.66 -10.53 -6.00
C HIS A 148 10.82 -10.18 -4.77
N ILE A 149 9.89 -11.07 -4.43
CA ILE A 149 9.07 -10.99 -3.22
C ILE A 149 9.53 -12.09 -2.26
N TYR A 150 10.06 -11.69 -1.11
CA TYR A 150 10.49 -12.57 -0.03
C TYR A 150 9.38 -12.76 0.98
N TYR A 151 8.96 -14.02 1.16
CA TYR A 151 7.96 -14.41 2.14
C TYR A 151 8.66 -14.82 3.43
N LEU A 152 8.52 -14.02 4.48
CA LEU A 152 9.07 -14.32 5.79
C LEU A 152 8.10 -15.26 6.51
N ASN A 153 8.18 -16.55 6.21
CA ASN A 153 7.47 -17.59 6.96
C ASN A 153 8.35 -18.03 8.13
N HIS A 154 7.80 -18.01 9.34
CA HIS A 154 8.37 -18.67 10.50
C HIS A 154 7.75 -20.06 10.65
#